data_AF-A0A9W4WX00-F1
#
_entry.id   AF-A0A9W4WX00-F1
#
_cell.length_a   1.000
_cell.length_b   1.000
_cell.length_c   1.000
_cell.angle_alpha   90.00
_cell.angle_beta   90.00
_cell.angle_gamma   90.00
#
_symmetry.space_group_name_H-M   'P 1'
#
loop_
_entity.id
_entity.type
_entity.pdbx_description
1 polymer ?
#
loop_
_entity_poly.entity_id
_entity_poly.type
_entity_poly.pdbx_seq_one_letter_code
_entity_poly.pdbx_strand_id
1 'polypeptide(L)'
;MAINQCVRLLELFKVMEEKLNLLSDLSNDMGRLFSSGDRYDVIIKAGEGPNMKEFYTHALILGERFSDKNIDSGRIMKITTNSKEQNYAVSYDKNSGPAFGRGWDLKITNNKLIRHSTCKTYPNISLALYHKDNILEDYEVFQVENKY
;
A
#
# COMPACT_ATOMS: atom_id res chain seq x y z
N MET A 1 42.77 28.83 -9.40
CA MET A 1 41.60 28.22 -10.08
C MET A 1 41.11 26.95 -9.37
N ALA A 2 41.99 25.99 -9.06
CA ALA A 2 41.62 24.73 -8.39
C ALA A 2 41.03 24.88 -6.97
N ILE A 3 41.53 25.80 -6.14
CA ILE A 3 41.03 26.00 -4.76
C ILE A 3 39.55 26.42 -4.75
N ASN A 4 39.16 27.35 -5.63
CA ASN A 4 37.77 27.80 -5.72
C ASN A 4 36.83 26.68 -6.18
N GLN A 5 37.34 25.73 -6.97
CA GLN A 5 36.58 24.56 -7.40
C GLN A 5 36.39 23.56 -6.26
N CYS A 6 37.42 23.33 -5.43
CA CYS A 6 37.33 22.50 -4.23
C CYS A 6 36.37 23.09 -3.18
N VAL A 7 36.38 24.41 -2.95
CA VAL A 7 35.46 25.06 -2.00
C VAL A 7 34.00 24.88 -2.44
N ARG A 8 33.69 25.10 -3.72
CA ARG A 8 32.34 24.87 -4.26
C ARG A 8 31.89 23.41 -4.15
N LEU A 9 32.81 22.46 -4.34
CA LEU A 9 32.50 21.04 -4.22
C LEU A 9 32.16 20.66 -2.77
N LEU A 10 32.88 21.22 -1.79
CA LEU A 10 32.59 21.04 -0.36
C LEU A 10 31.23 21.63 0.04
N GLU A 11 30.87 22.80 -0.48
CA GLU A 11 29.55 23.41 -0.26
C GLU A 11 28.43 22.55 -0.85
N LEU A 12 28.61 22.04 -2.07
CA LEU A 12 27.64 21.14 -2.70
C LEU A 12 27.47 19.83 -1.92
N PHE A 13 28.56 19.27 -1.39
CA PHE A 13 28.50 18.06 -0.58
C PHE A 13 27.69 18.27 0.71
N LYS A 14 27.90 19.40 1.41
CA LYS A 14 27.11 19.76 2.60
C LYS A 14 25.62 19.90 2.29
N VAL A 15 25.29 20.60 1.19
CA VAL A 15 23.88 20.75 0.76
C VAL A 15 23.25 19.40 0.41
N MET A 16 24.01 18.48 -0.19
CA MET A 16 23.52 17.13 -0.46
C MET A 16 23.27 16.34 0.82
N GLU A 17 24.16 16.43 1.80
CA GLU A 17 24.02 15.77 3.11
C GLU A 17 22.79 16.31 3.88
N GLU A 18 22.61 17.63 3.93
CA GLU A 18 21.43 18.26 4.56
C GLU A 18 20.12 17.82 3.89
N LYS A 19 20.09 17.77 2.55
CA LYS A 19 18.93 17.26 1.82
C LYS A 19 18.65 15.79 2.12
N LEU A 20 19.69 14.97 2.24
CA LEU A 20 19.55 13.55 2.56
C LEU A 20 18.95 13.36 3.97
N ASN A 21 19.45 14.12 4.94
CA ASN A 21 18.95 14.10 6.31
C ASN A 21 17.48 14.55 6.37
N LEU A 22 17.13 15.63 5.68
CA LEU A 22 15.75 16.11 5.59
C LEU A 22 14.80 15.03 5.04
N LEU A 23 15.21 14.32 3.99
CA LEU A 23 14.40 13.24 3.40
C LEU A 23 14.25 12.05 4.35
N SER A 24 15.32 11.70 5.07
CA SER A 24 15.28 10.66 6.11
C SER A 24 14.29 11.04 7.21
N ASP A 25 14.41 12.26 7.74
CA ASP A 25 13.57 12.72 8.85
C ASP A 25 12.10 12.81 8.44
N LEU A 26 11.81 13.36 7.26
CA LEU A 26 10.46 13.40 6.71
C LEU A 26 9.88 11.99 6.53
N SER A 27 10.67 11.04 6.01
CA SER A 27 10.24 9.65 5.87
C SER A 27 9.93 9.01 7.21
N ASN A 28 10.75 9.27 8.23
CA ASN A 28 10.54 8.76 9.59
C ASN A 28 9.28 9.35 10.22
N ASP A 29 9.06 10.65 10.06
CA ASP A 29 7.87 11.34 10.57
C ASP A 29 6.59 10.85 9.89
N MET A 30 6.61 10.61 8.58
CA MET A 30 5.50 9.98 7.86
C MET A 30 5.24 8.55 8.34
N GLY A 31 6.30 7.76 8.58
CA GLY A 31 6.18 6.42 9.17
C GLY A 31 5.54 6.46 10.56
N ARG A 32 5.93 7.42 11.40
CA ARG A 32 5.32 7.64 12.72
C ARG A 32 3.87 8.06 12.63
N LEU A 33 3.54 9.00 11.74
CA LEU A 33 2.16 9.43 11.51
C LEU A 33 1.28 8.22 11.15
N PHE A 34 1.73 7.40 10.21
CA PHE A 34 1.03 6.18 9.79
C PHE A 34 0.85 5.17 10.92
N SER A 35 1.90 4.89 11.71
CA SER A 35 1.86 3.85 12.74
C SER A 35 1.22 4.26 14.07
N SER A 36 1.19 5.56 14.39
CA SER A 36 0.67 6.05 15.67
C SER A 36 -0.85 5.89 15.82
N GLY A 37 -1.61 6.00 14.71
CA GLY A 37 -3.07 6.11 14.76
C GLY A 37 -3.58 7.43 15.36
N ASP A 38 -2.69 8.32 15.76
CA ASP A 38 -3.02 9.62 16.36
C ASP A 38 -3.26 10.69 15.29
N ARG A 39 -4.02 11.74 15.64
CA ARG A 39 -4.34 12.87 14.74
C ARG A 39 -4.98 12.45 13.42
N TYR A 40 -5.73 11.36 13.43
CA TYR A 40 -6.56 10.97 12.30
C TYR A 40 -7.59 12.07 11.98
N ASP A 41 -7.84 12.27 10.70
CA ASP A 41 -8.86 13.16 10.14
C ASP A 41 -9.89 12.39 9.29
N VAL A 42 -9.68 11.08 9.09
CA VAL A 42 -10.58 10.19 8.36
C VAL A 42 -10.92 8.96 9.21
N ILE A 43 -12.20 8.58 9.20
CA ILE A 43 -12.69 7.31 9.75
C ILE A 43 -13.32 6.51 8.61
N ILE A 44 -12.84 5.30 8.38
CA ILE A 44 -13.43 4.35 7.43
C ILE A 44 -14.28 3.39 8.24
N LYS A 45 -15.58 3.32 7.92
CA LYS A 45 -16.52 2.37 8.52
C LYS A 45 -16.80 1.25 7.53
N ALA A 46 -16.58 0.01 7.97
CA ALA A 46 -16.75 -1.17 7.12
C ALA A 46 -17.51 -2.27 7.87
N GLY A 47 -18.29 -3.07 7.14
CA GLY A 47 -19.22 -4.04 7.73
C GLY A 47 -20.56 -3.45 8.17
N GLU A 48 -21.49 -4.30 8.56
CA GLU A 48 -22.87 -3.92 8.93
C GLU A 48 -23.28 -4.52 10.29
N GLY A 49 -24.11 -3.78 11.03
CA GLY A 49 -24.69 -4.21 12.30
C GLY A 49 -23.63 -4.55 13.35
N PRO A 50 -23.68 -5.74 13.98
CA PRO A 50 -22.73 -6.14 15.02
C PRO A 50 -21.31 -6.39 14.50
N ASN A 51 -21.12 -6.49 13.17
CA ASN A 51 -19.82 -6.71 12.53
C ASN A 51 -19.18 -5.42 12.02
N MET A 52 -19.78 -4.25 12.32
CA MET A 52 -19.23 -2.95 11.93
C MET A 52 -17.89 -2.70 12.63
N LYS A 53 -16.88 -2.29 11.85
CA LYS A 53 -15.55 -1.89 12.30
C LYS A 53 -15.22 -0.49 11.84
N GLU A 54 -14.46 0.22 12.68
CA GLU A 54 -13.93 1.55 12.39
C GLU A 54 -12.42 1.50 12.23
N PHE A 55 -11.92 2.13 11.16
CA PHE A 55 -10.50 2.29 10.90
C PHE A 55 -10.15 3.77 10.86
N TYR A 56 -9.25 4.19 11.75
CA TYR A 56 -8.83 5.58 11.90
C TYR A 56 -7.56 5.83 11.08
N THR A 57 -7.57 6.84 10.22
CA THR A 57 -6.47 7.09 9.27
C THR A 57 -6.38 8.56 8.84
N HIS A 58 -5.43 8.87 7.96
CA HIS A 58 -5.06 10.23 7.56
C HIS A 58 -5.36 10.45 6.08
N ALA A 59 -6.16 11.47 5.75
CA ALA A 59 -6.52 11.84 4.38
C ALA A 59 -5.28 12.08 3.52
N LEU A 60 -4.25 12.74 4.07
CA LEU A 60 -2.98 12.98 3.39
C LEU A 60 -2.30 11.67 2.97
N ILE A 61 -2.28 10.66 3.85
CA ILE A 61 -1.64 9.36 3.56
C ILE A 61 -2.49 8.58 2.56
N LEU A 62 -3.81 8.54 2.77
CA LEU A 62 -4.75 7.89 1.85
C LEU A 62 -4.64 8.50 0.45
N GLY A 63 -4.74 9.82 0.34
CA GLY A 63 -4.71 10.54 -0.93
C GLY A 63 -3.45 10.22 -1.73
N GLU A 64 -2.26 10.34 -1.13
CA GLU A 64 -0.98 10.06 -1.80
C GLU A 64 -0.78 8.59 -2.18
N ARG A 65 -1.46 7.66 -1.49
CA ARG A 65 -1.35 6.21 -1.76
C ARG A 65 -2.41 5.69 -2.73
N PHE A 66 -3.55 6.37 -2.81
CA PHE A 66 -4.71 5.97 -3.62
C PHE A 66 -5.03 6.98 -4.74
N SER A 67 -4.13 7.92 -5.05
CA SER A 67 -4.29 8.96 -6.08
C SER A 67 -4.38 8.46 -7.52
N ASP A 68 -4.67 7.18 -7.77
CA ASP A 68 -4.91 6.70 -9.12
C ASP A 68 -6.18 7.36 -9.68
N LYS A 69 -5.99 8.21 -10.69
CA LYS A 69 -6.98 9.10 -11.33
C LYS A 69 -8.07 8.38 -12.15
N ASN A 70 -8.45 7.16 -11.82
CA ASN A 70 -9.45 6.37 -12.57
C ASN A 70 -10.63 5.93 -11.68
N ILE A 71 -11.14 6.84 -10.85
CA ILE A 71 -12.30 6.58 -9.98
C ILE A 71 -13.63 6.73 -10.74
N ASP A 72 -13.65 7.42 -11.89
CA ASP A 72 -14.88 7.75 -12.64
C ASP A 72 -15.66 6.55 -13.20
N SER A 73 -15.19 5.32 -13.01
CA SER A 73 -15.92 4.13 -13.47
C SER A 73 -16.39 3.19 -12.35
N GLY A 74 -16.02 3.41 -11.08
CA GLY A 74 -16.39 2.50 -9.97
C GLY A 74 -16.05 1.02 -10.22
N ARG A 75 -15.26 0.72 -11.26
CA ARG A 75 -14.89 -0.62 -11.70
C ARG A 75 -13.44 -0.82 -11.30
N ILE A 76 -13.24 -1.23 -10.05
CA ILE A 76 -11.92 -1.55 -9.50
C ILE A 76 -11.27 -2.76 -10.21
N MET A 77 -11.99 -3.50 -11.06
CA MET A 77 -11.39 -4.66 -11.73
C MET A 77 -12.11 -5.13 -12.99
N LYS A 78 -11.35 -5.42 -14.04
CA LYS A 78 -11.78 -6.27 -15.15
C LYS A 78 -11.40 -7.72 -14.81
N ILE A 79 -12.35 -8.49 -14.28
CA ILE A 79 -12.22 -9.94 -14.11
C ILE A 79 -12.43 -10.57 -15.49
N THR A 80 -11.42 -11.24 -16.05
CA THR A 80 -11.58 -12.06 -17.26
C THR A 80 -11.16 -13.49 -16.98
N THR A 81 -12.05 -14.42 -17.30
CA THR A 81 -11.94 -15.87 -17.08
C THR A 81 -10.97 -16.58 -18.04
N ASN A 82 -10.28 -15.85 -18.93
CA ASN A 82 -9.38 -16.42 -19.92
C ASN A 82 -7.91 -16.26 -19.50
N SER A 83 -7.30 -17.40 -19.17
CA SER A 83 -5.97 -17.57 -18.56
C SER A 83 -4.77 -17.31 -19.47
N LYS A 84 -4.98 -16.84 -20.71
CA LYS A 84 -3.91 -16.75 -21.72
C LYS A 84 -3.10 -15.46 -21.67
N GLU A 85 -3.52 -14.46 -20.91
CA GLU A 85 -2.77 -13.23 -20.70
C GLU A 85 -2.52 -13.05 -19.21
N GLN A 86 -1.26 -13.20 -18.77
CA GLN A 86 -0.87 -13.13 -17.35
C GLN A 86 -0.43 -11.72 -16.93
N ASN A 87 -0.96 -10.69 -17.59
CA ASN A 87 -0.59 -9.29 -17.35
C ASN A 87 -1.70 -8.52 -16.61
N TYR A 88 -2.32 -9.13 -15.61
CA TYR A 88 -3.42 -8.50 -14.87
C TYR A 88 -3.11 -8.38 -13.38
N ALA A 89 -3.65 -7.33 -12.76
CA ALA A 89 -3.52 -7.08 -11.32
C ALA A 89 -4.16 -8.19 -10.50
N VAL A 90 -5.26 -8.78 -11.00
CA VAL A 90 -6.01 -9.85 -10.35
C VAL A 90 -6.47 -10.92 -11.36
N SER A 91 -6.26 -12.17 -10.99
CA SER A 91 -6.65 -13.39 -11.69
C SER A 91 -7.61 -14.20 -10.81
N TYR A 92 -8.38 -15.09 -11.42
CA TYR A 92 -9.34 -15.93 -10.70
C TYR A 92 -9.26 -17.37 -11.19
N ASP A 93 -9.18 -18.30 -10.26
CA ASP A 93 -9.31 -19.73 -10.52
C ASP A 93 -10.46 -20.31 -9.71
N LYS A 94 -11.27 -21.17 -10.33
CA LYS A 94 -12.45 -21.75 -9.68
C LYS A 94 -12.12 -22.61 -8.46
N ASN A 95 -10.91 -23.16 -8.37
CA ASN A 95 -10.48 -24.01 -7.25
C ASN A 95 -9.69 -23.22 -6.20
N SER A 96 -9.10 -22.09 -6.58
CA SER A 96 -8.13 -21.36 -5.77
C SER A 96 -8.55 -19.93 -5.43
N GLY A 97 -9.68 -19.45 -5.96
CA GLY A 97 -10.21 -18.11 -5.73
C GLY A 97 -9.45 -17.01 -6.47
N PRO A 98 -9.58 -15.75 -6.02
CA PRO A 98 -8.84 -14.62 -6.56
C PRO A 98 -7.35 -14.70 -6.18
N ALA A 99 -6.50 -14.26 -7.10
CA ALA A 99 -5.06 -14.17 -6.94
C ALA A 99 -4.50 -12.88 -7.56
N PHE A 100 -3.52 -12.25 -6.90
CA PHE A 100 -3.00 -10.93 -7.22
C PHE A 100 -1.53 -11.01 -7.62
N GLY A 101 -1.13 -10.13 -8.54
CA GLY A 101 0.26 -10.02 -9.00
C GLY A 101 0.65 -11.07 -10.05
N ARG A 102 1.74 -10.78 -10.77
CA ARG A 102 2.20 -11.57 -11.91
C ARG A 102 2.77 -12.91 -11.45
N GLY A 103 2.09 -13.99 -11.85
CA GLY A 103 2.44 -15.34 -11.38
C GLY A 103 1.74 -15.74 -10.08
N TRP A 104 0.67 -15.03 -9.71
CA TRP A 104 -0.14 -15.28 -8.51
C TRP A 104 0.69 -15.18 -7.24
N ASP A 105 1.41 -14.07 -7.10
CA ASP A 105 2.22 -13.73 -5.93
C ASP A 105 1.44 -13.85 -4.63
N LEU A 106 0.15 -13.50 -4.66
CA LEU A 106 -0.80 -13.61 -3.56
C LEU A 106 -2.04 -14.39 -4.01
N LYS A 107 -2.47 -15.37 -3.23
CA LYS A 107 -3.68 -16.17 -3.47
C LYS A 107 -4.52 -16.21 -2.21
N ILE A 108 -5.84 -16.13 -2.35
CA ILE A 108 -6.77 -16.34 -1.23
C ILE A 108 -7.36 -17.74 -1.36
N THR A 109 -6.99 -18.65 -0.48
CA THR A 109 -7.47 -20.05 -0.52
C THR A 109 -7.84 -20.49 0.89
N ASN A 110 -9.04 -21.07 1.05
CA ASN A 110 -9.57 -21.50 2.35
C ASN A 110 -9.50 -20.40 3.43
N ASN A 111 -9.89 -19.17 3.09
CA ASN A 111 -9.82 -17.97 3.93
C ASN A 111 -8.41 -17.62 4.46
N LYS A 112 -7.36 -18.13 3.80
CA LYS A 112 -5.97 -17.81 4.11
C LYS A 112 -5.31 -17.11 2.93
N LEU A 113 -4.55 -16.07 3.24
CA LEU A 113 -3.69 -15.41 2.27
C LEU A 113 -2.38 -16.21 2.12
N ILE A 114 -2.19 -16.81 0.96
CA ILE A 114 -1.04 -17.64 0.61
C ILE A 114 -0.15 -16.84 -0.35
N ARG A 115 1.16 -16.85 -0.11
CA ARG A 115 2.13 -16.24 -1.03
C ARG A 115 2.80 -17.29 -1.91
N HIS A 116 3.12 -16.93 -3.16
CA HIS A 116 4.00 -17.73 -4.01
C HIS A 116 5.47 -17.40 -3.76
N SER A 117 6.37 -18.38 -3.88
CA SER A 117 7.80 -18.19 -3.56
C SER A 117 8.56 -17.26 -4.51
N THR A 118 8.04 -17.02 -5.71
CA THR A 118 8.73 -16.28 -6.78
C THR A 118 8.26 -14.84 -6.94
N CYS A 119 7.66 -14.24 -5.91
CA CYS A 119 6.96 -12.93 -5.94
C CYS A 119 7.68 -11.87 -6.80
N LYS A 120 7.09 -11.46 -7.93
CA LYS A 120 7.67 -10.45 -8.85
C LYS A 120 7.01 -9.09 -8.75
N THR A 121 5.70 -9.05 -8.54
CA THR A 121 4.89 -7.84 -8.42
C THR A 121 4.90 -7.31 -6.99
N TYR A 122 4.94 -8.20 -5.99
CA TYR A 122 4.99 -7.81 -4.58
C TYR A 122 6.25 -8.34 -3.88
N PRO A 123 7.46 -7.83 -4.21
CA PRO A 123 8.73 -8.41 -3.75
C PRO A 123 8.89 -8.46 -2.22
N ASN A 124 8.27 -7.54 -1.48
CA ASN A 124 8.39 -7.43 -0.02
C ASN A 124 7.22 -8.03 0.76
N ILE A 125 6.24 -8.64 0.08
CA ILE A 125 5.06 -9.22 0.73
C ILE A 125 5.41 -10.34 1.70
N SER A 126 6.55 -10.99 1.46
CA SER A 126 7.08 -12.01 2.35
C SER A 126 7.31 -11.48 3.77
N LEU A 127 7.72 -10.22 3.94
CA LEU A 127 7.93 -9.64 5.27
C LEU A 127 6.60 -9.41 6.00
N ALA A 128 5.59 -8.93 5.28
CA ALA A 128 4.26 -8.64 5.83
C ALA A 128 3.50 -9.90 6.26
N LEU A 129 3.65 -11.01 5.52
CA LEU A 129 2.91 -12.26 5.78
C LEU A 129 3.63 -13.26 6.67
N TYR A 130 4.94 -13.09 6.93
CA TYR A 130 5.75 -14.05 7.69
C TYR A 130 5.44 -14.05 9.19
N HIS A 131 4.88 -12.96 9.75
CA HIS A 131 4.73 -12.78 11.19
C HIS A 131 3.30 -12.90 11.73
N LYS A 132 2.29 -13.25 10.91
CA LYS A 132 0.89 -13.30 11.35
C LYS A 132 0.12 -14.46 10.73
N ASP A 133 -0.74 -15.07 11.56
CA ASP A 133 -1.94 -15.74 11.10
C ASP A 133 -2.84 -14.68 10.45
N ASN A 134 -2.78 -14.58 9.12
CA ASN A 134 -3.57 -13.61 8.39
C ASN A 134 -5.01 -14.14 8.28
N ILE A 135 -5.87 -13.65 9.17
CA ILE A 135 -7.30 -13.86 9.10
C ILE A 135 -7.82 -12.92 8.01
N LEU A 136 -8.42 -13.50 6.97
CA LEU A 136 -9.14 -12.71 5.97
C LEU A 136 -10.53 -12.41 6.52
N GLU A 137 -10.86 -11.14 6.63
CA GLU A 137 -12.17 -10.67 7.02
C GLU A 137 -12.81 -9.92 5.84
N ASP A 138 -14.02 -10.30 5.46
CA ASP A 138 -14.78 -9.61 4.41
C ASP A 138 -15.49 -8.40 5.03
N TYR A 139 -15.05 -7.20 4.65
CA TYR A 139 -15.78 -5.97 4.93
C TYR A 139 -15.97 -5.18 3.65
N GLU A 140 -17.23 -4.90 3.34
CA GLU A 140 -17.56 -3.82 2.41
C GLU A 140 -17.41 -2.49 3.15
N VAL A 141 -16.77 -1.51 2.51
CA VAL A 141 -16.69 -0.14 3.01
C VAL A 141 -17.97 0.57 2.63
N PHE A 142 -18.74 0.99 3.62
CA PHE A 142 -20.04 1.62 3.40
C PHE A 142 -20.01 3.13 3.61
N GLN A 143 -19.05 3.62 4.40
CA GLN A 143 -18.99 5.03 4.75
C GLN A 143 -17.56 5.48 5.04
N VAL A 144 -17.21 6.66 4.52
CA VAL A 144 -15.98 7.38 4.86
C VAL A 144 -16.40 8.72 5.46
N GLU A 145 -15.96 9.00 6.68
CA GLU A 145 -16.28 10.23 7.41
C GLU A 145 -15.01 11.08 7.58
N ASN A 146 -15.10 12.35 7.18
CA ASN A 146 -14.09 13.35 7.49
C ASN A 146 -14.42 13.99 8.84
N LYS A 147 -13.41 14.09 9.71
CA LYS A 147 -13.58 14.65 11.05
C LYS A 147 -13.54 16.19 11.06
N TYR A 148 -12.99 16.80 10.01
CA TYR A 148 -12.81 18.25 9.87
C TYR A 148 -13.01 18.71 8.43
#